data_AF-A0A7Y2X527-F1
#
_entry.id   AF-A0A7Y2X527-F1
#
_cell.length_a   1.000
_cell.length_b   1.000
_cell.length_c   1.000
_cell.angle_alpha   90.00
_cell.angle_beta   90.00
_cell.angle_gamma   90.00
#
_symmetry.space_group_name_H-M   'P 1'
#
loop_
_entity.id
_entity.type
_entity.pdbx_description
1 polymer ?
#
loop_
_entity_poly.entity_id
_entity_poly.type
_entity_poly.pdbx_seq_one_letter_code
_entity_poly.pdbx_strand_id
1 'polypeptide(L)' 'MIREAAGPNTEQADALHCDLETAMELIFEEGNPSGIKAMLQVLGICDAFVRLPLTEATGDLKSRIATYMKTVSGINA' A
#
# COMPACT_ATOMS: atom_id res chain seq x y z
N MET A 1 14.98 -0.81 -1.96
CA MET A 1 14.77 -2.01 -2.79
C MET A 1 15.50 -1.91 -4.13
N ILE A 2 14.92 -1.31 -5.19
CA ILE A 2 15.50 -1.36 -6.56
C ILE A 2 16.94 -0.84 -6.66
N ARG A 3 17.26 0.29 -6.02
CA ARG A 3 18.64 0.82 -6.01
C ARG A 3 19.63 -0.16 -5.37
N GLU A 4 19.24 -0.78 -4.25
CA GLU A 4 20.08 -1.77 -3.56
C GLU A 4 20.21 -3.05 -4.40
N ALA A 5 19.13 -3.47 -5.05
CA ALA A 5 19.10 -4.63 -5.96
C ALA A 5 19.95 -4.42 -7.23
N ALA A 6 20.01 -3.19 -7.75
CA ALA A 6 20.84 -2.83 -8.90
C ALA A 6 22.33 -2.69 -8.52
N GLY A 7 22.62 -2.55 -7.23
CA GLY A 7 23.97 -2.55 -6.68
C GLY A 7 24.38 -3.92 -6.13
N PRO A 8 25.45 -4.00 -5.32
CA PRO A 8 25.90 -5.25 -4.70
C PRO A 8 25.08 -5.66 -3.46
N ASN A 9 24.10 -4.86 -3.04
CA ASN A 9 23.44 -4.98 -1.73
C ASN A 9 22.16 -5.83 -1.81
N THR A 10 22.25 -7.06 -2.34
CA THR A 10 21.08 -7.94 -2.57
C THR A 10 20.35 -8.30 -1.28
N GLU A 11 21.06 -8.61 -0.19
CA GLU A 11 20.45 -8.92 1.10
C GLU A 11 19.62 -7.74 1.65
N GLN A 12 20.13 -6.51 1.50
CA GLN A 12 19.37 -5.31 1.91
C GLN A 12 18.18 -5.07 0.99
N ALA A 13 18.30 -5.38 -0.30
CA ALA A 13 17.19 -5.28 -1.23
C ALA A 13 16.06 -6.26 -0.86
N ASP A 14 16.41 -7.49 -0.51
CA ASP A 14 15.47 -8.53 -0.08
C ASP A 14 14.80 -8.16 1.24
N ALA A 15 15.56 -7.66 2.22
CA ALA A 15 14.99 -7.16 3.47
C ALA A 15 13.95 -6.05 3.20
N LEU A 16 14.29 -5.07 2.36
CA LEU A 16 13.36 -4.00 1.97
C LEU A 16 12.16 -4.51 1.16
N HIS A 17 12.31 -5.61 0.42
CA HIS A 17 11.20 -6.24 -0.29
C HIS A 17 10.22 -6.88 0.71
N CYS A 18 10.73 -7.67 1.65
CA CYS A 18 9.92 -8.28 2.72
C CYS A 18 9.21 -7.22 3.57
N ASP A 19 9.89 -6.11 3.90
CA ASP A 19 9.27 -4.99 4.65
C ASP A 19 8.06 -4.38 3.92
N LEU A 20 8.05 -4.44 2.58
CA LEU A 20 6.97 -3.91 1.73
C LEU A 20 5.92 -4.96 1.37
N GLU A 21 6.14 -6.24 1.66
CA GLU A 21 5.29 -7.35 1.21
C GLU A 21 3.84 -7.18 1.69
N THR A 22 3.65 -6.91 2.98
CA THR A 22 2.30 -6.66 3.54
C THR A 22 1.62 -5.46 2.89
N ALA A 23 2.37 -4.39 2.56
CA ALA A 23 1.79 -3.25 1.85
C ALA A 23 1.35 -3.66 0.44
N MET A 24 2.16 -4.44 -0.27
CA MET A 24 1.86 -4.94 -1.60
C MET A 24 0.61 -5.83 -1.58
N GLU A 25 0.51 -6.79 -0.67
CA GLU A 25 -0.67 -7.63 -0.52
C GLU A 25 -1.94 -6.79 -0.39
N LEU A 26 -1.94 -5.78 0.49
CA LEU A 26 -3.09 -4.90 0.71
C LEU A 26 -3.45 -4.06 -0.54
N ILE A 27 -2.47 -3.44 -1.22
CA ILE A 27 -2.81 -2.55 -2.34
C ILE A 27 -3.27 -3.29 -3.60
N PHE A 28 -2.91 -4.58 -3.72
CA PHE A 28 -3.28 -5.41 -4.87
C PHE A 28 -4.48 -6.34 -4.61
N GLU A 29 -4.94 -6.49 -3.35
CA GLU A 29 -5.96 -7.48 -2.95
C GLU A 29 -7.26 -7.43 -3.77
N GLU A 30 -7.81 -6.24 -3.98
CA GLU A 30 -9.05 -6.03 -4.74
C GLU A 30 -8.80 -5.50 -6.16
N GLY A 31 -7.56 -5.62 -6.64
CA GLY A 31 -7.15 -5.14 -7.94
C GLY A 31 -6.85 -3.64 -7.99
N ASN A 32 -6.12 -3.25 -9.04
CA ASN A 32 -5.69 -1.88 -9.22
C ASN A 32 -6.74 -1.02 -9.92
N PRO A 33 -6.91 0.26 -9.52
CA PRO A 33 -6.14 0.99 -8.52
C PRO A 33 -6.84 1.08 -7.15
N SER A 34 -7.78 0.19 -6.84
CA SER A 34 -8.69 0.31 -5.69
C SER A 34 -7.96 0.33 -4.35
N GLY A 35 -7.03 -0.60 -4.12
CA GLY A 35 -6.25 -0.66 -2.88
C GLY A 35 -5.28 0.51 -2.71
N ILE A 36 -4.48 0.82 -3.74
CA ILE A 36 -3.54 1.95 -3.67
C ILE A 36 -4.24 3.29 -3.47
N LYS A 37 -5.41 3.50 -4.08
CA LYS A 37 -6.19 4.74 -3.87
C LYS A 37 -6.77 4.85 -2.47
N ALA A 38 -7.18 3.73 -1.86
CA ALA A 38 -7.57 3.72 -0.45
C ALA A 38 -6.39 4.10 0.46
N MET A 39 -5.19 3.57 0.20
CA MET A 39 -3.99 3.93 0.96
C MET A 39 -3.59 5.41 0.80
N LEU A 40 -3.66 5.96 -0.41
CA LEU A 40 -3.38 7.37 -0.67
C LEU A 40 -4.41 8.31 -0.02
N GLN A 41 -5.66 7.86 0.15
CA GLN A 41 -6.67 8.60 0.92
C GLN A 41 -6.33 8.68 2.39
N VAL A 42 -5.85 7.59 3.00
CA VAL A 42 -5.38 7.60 4.40
C VAL A 42 -4.22 8.58 4.59
N LEU A 43 -3.36 8.73 3.59
CA LEU A 43 -2.26 9.70 3.59
C LEU A 43 -2.70 11.14 3.29
N GLY A 44 -3.98 11.38 2.99
CA GLY A 44 -4.49 12.71 2.64
C GLY A 44 -4.04 13.22 1.26
N ILE A 45 -3.57 12.34 0.38
CA ILE A 45 -3.03 12.71 -0.94
C ILE A 45 -4.12 12.79 -2.01
N CYS A 46 -5.07 11.85 -2.04
CA CYS A 46 -6.19 11.87 -2.97
C CYS A 46 -7.40 11.07 -2.48
N ASP A 47 -8.58 11.29 -3.07
CA ASP A 47 -9.78 10.51 -2.75
C ASP A 47 -9.71 9.07 -3.29
N ALA A 48 -10.36 8.12 -2.61
CA ALA A 48 -10.45 6.72 -3.03
C ALA A 48 -11.27 6.50 -4.32
N PHE A 49 -12.00 7.52 -4.79
CA PHE A 49 -12.85 7.44 -5.96
C PHE A 49 -12.13 6.89 -7.21
N VAL A 50 -12.72 5.88 -7.83
CA VAL A 50 -12.32 5.35 -9.12
C VAL A 50 -13.44 5.52 -10.14
N ARG A 51 -13.06 5.60 -11.41
CA ARG A 51 -14.04 5.65 -12.51
C ARG A 51 -14.51 4.24 -12.83
N LEU A 52 -15.79 4.12 -13.16
CA LEU A 52 -16.35 2.89 -13.72
C LEU A 52 -15.52 2.45 -14.95
N PRO A 53 -15.35 1.13 -15.16
CA PRO A 53 -16.06 0.02 -14.51
C PRO A 53 -15.50 -0.43 -13.16
N LEU A 54 -14.49 0.27 -12.62
CA LEU A 54 -13.85 -0.08 -11.35
C LEU A 54 -14.69 0.40 -10.17
N THR A 55 -14.50 -0.27 -9.03
CA THR A 55 -15.13 0.07 -7.75
C THR A 55 -14.07 0.41 -6.72
N GLU A 56 -14.38 1.28 -5.77
CA GLU A 56 -13.47 1.56 -4.65
C GLU A 56 -13.22 0.28 -3.84
N ALA A 57 -12.13 0.29 -3.07
CA ALA A 57 -11.86 -0.79 -2.12
C ALA A 57 -13.02 -0.96 -1.12
N THR A 58 -13.30 -2.20 -0.72
CA THR A 58 -14.33 -2.51 0.27
C THR A 58 -14.03 -1.85 1.62
N GLY A 59 -15.06 -1.75 2.47
CA GLY A 59 -14.90 -1.22 3.83
C GLY A 59 -13.92 -2.03 4.69
N ASP A 60 -13.85 -3.35 4.48
CA ASP A 60 -12.90 -4.22 5.16
C ASP A 60 -11.45 -3.90 4.75
N LEU A 61 -11.18 -3.88 3.44
CA LEU A 61 -9.84 -3.57 2.93
C LEU A 61 -9.40 -2.16 3.33
N LYS A 62 -10.28 -1.16 3.26
CA LYS A 62 -10.01 0.21 3.75
C LYS A 62 -9.62 0.22 5.23
N SER A 63 -10.30 -0.56 6.07
CA SER A 63 -10.01 -0.63 7.51
C SER A 63 -8.67 -1.30 7.82
N ARG A 64 -8.33 -2.36 7.08
CA ARG A 64 -7.03 -3.05 7.18
C ARG A 64 -5.88 -2.16 6.70
N ILE A 65 -6.06 -1.45 5.59
CA ILE A 65 -5.10 -0.44 5.11
C ILE A 65 -4.89 0.66 6.16
N ALA A 66 -5.96 1.23 6.72
CA ALA A 66 -5.85 2.27 7.75
C ALA A 66 -5.09 1.77 8.99
N THR A 67 -5.35 0.53 9.42
CA THR A 67 -4.65 -0.12 10.54
C THR A 67 -3.17 -0.32 10.24
N TYR A 68 -2.83 -0.83 9.05
CA TYR A 68 -1.45 -0.98 8.60
C TYR A 68 -0.70 0.36 8.59
N MET A 69 -1.33 1.41 8.04
CA MET A 69 -0.71 2.74 7.97
C MET A 69 -0.46 3.37 9.35
N LYS A 70 -1.33 3.10 10.34
CA LYS A 70 -1.09 3.51 11.74
C LYS A 70 0.19 2.87 12.30
N THR A 71 0.39 1.58 12.04
CA THR A 71 1.57 0.83 12.51
C THR A 71 2.87 1.32 11.86
N VAL A 72 2.85 1.62 10.55
CA VAL A 72 4.07 1.98 9.80
C VAL A 72 4.43 3.46 9.92
N SER A 73 3.43 4.35 9.92
CA SER A 73 3.68 5.80 9.76
C SER A 73 3.54 6.59 11.06
N GLY A 74 3.09 5.96 12.16
CA GLY A 74 2.75 6.67 13.41
C GLY A 74 1.64 7.73 13.22
N ILE A 75 0.88 7.65 12.13
CA ILE A 75 -0.18 8.60 11.79
C ILE A 75 -1.44 8.23 12.58
N ASN A 76 -1.90 9.13 13.44
CA ASN A 76 -3.22 9.03 14.06
C ASN A 76 -4.29 9.43 13.02
N ALA A 77 -4.77 8.46 12.24
CA ALA A 77 -5.94 8.61 11.38
C ALA A 77 -7.26 8.53 12.17
#